data_AF-A0A2E4HJB8-F1
#
_entry.id   AF-A0A2E4HJB8-F1
#
_cell.length_a   1.000
_cell.length_b   1.000
_cell.length_c   1.000
_cell.angle_alpha   90.00
_cell.angle_beta   90.00
_cell.angle_gamma   90.00
#
_symmetry.space_group_name_H-M   'P 1'
#
loop_
_entity.id
_entity.type
_entity.pdbx_description
1 polymer ?
#
loop_
_entity_poly.entity_id
_entity_poly.type
_entity_poly.pdbx_seq_one_letter_code
_entity_poly.pdbx_strand_id
1 'polypeptide(L)'
;MKILLIGEYSRFHNSLKEGLVALGHEVVLVGSGDLFKKYPVDVDIGPKWVSTTAIGRLVRKVVYKLSGFDLALWEAGYRFWNARKQFKGFDVVQLINSWSIRTTIAKEKKCIDFLATHNKQMVLSACGTDTAWVAYLLSDPLEYHLLTPYLNDKSLKKQYSSVLDYLTPKCQALYQYVVDRVSHIIPTDMDYYMGLKGQEKVTSLVPTPINTSSLKVEFPQTTNPLVIFHGINRMNYLKKGNDIFEKALELLQKKYPKKVKIITVESLPYTQYMKAYEQAHILLDQVYSYDQGYNALESMARGKVVFTGAGTAFSKHYKLDVPVAVDAVPDARAIFLELEKLLHQPEVLAQISKHASRFVSQYHDHKKVAQTYVSIWQSTP
;
A
#
# COMPACT_ATOMS: atom_id res chain seq x y z
N MET A 1 -15.46 3.86 21.15
CA MET A 1 -14.24 3.08 21.51
C MET A 1 -13.03 3.99 21.42
N LYS A 2 -11.99 3.69 22.21
CA LYS A 2 -10.66 4.28 22.11
C LYS A 2 -9.79 3.35 21.27
N ILE A 3 -9.29 3.83 20.13
CA ILE A 3 -8.55 3.04 19.15
C ILE A 3 -7.14 3.61 18.96
N LEU A 4 -6.15 2.73 18.98
CA LEU A 4 -4.76 3.05 18.70
C LEU A 4 -4.33 2.41 17.39
N LEU A 5 -3.92 3.21 16.42
CA LEU A 5 -3.38 2.76 15.15
C LEU A 5 -1.86 2.90 15.17
N ILE A 6 -1.12 1.81 14.90
CA ILE A 6 0.35 1.78 14.91
C ILE A 6 0.86 1.53 13.49
N GLY A 7 1.59 2.51 12.96
CA GLY A 7 2.16 2.52 11.62
C GLY A 7 1.34 3.35 10.64
N GLU A 8 1.94 3.73 9.52
CA GLU A 8 1.24 4.44 8.44
C GLU A 8 1.93 4.10 7.12
N TYR A 9 1.17 3.59 6.16
CA TYR A 9 1.57 3.28 4.78
C TYR A 9 0.57 3.86 3.81
N SER A 10 1.04 4.75 2.92
CA SER A 10 0.26 5.25 1.79
C SER A 10 -1.13 5.80 2.16
N ARG A 11 -1.29 6.45 3.33
CA ARG A 11 -2.57 6.95 3.92
C ARG A 11 -3.55 5.89 4.43
N PHE A 12 -3.19 4.61 4.47
CA PHE A 12 -4.11 3.57 4.92
C PHE A 12 -4.71 3.86 6.31
N HIS A 13 -3.87 4.07 7.33
CA HIS A 13 -4.36 4.34 8.68
C HIS A 13 -4.90 5.76 8.84
N ASN A 14 -4.41 6.74 8.07
CA ASN A 14 -4.99 8.08 8.02
C ASN A 14 -6.45 8.05 7.56
N SER A 15 -6.75 7.42 6.43
CA SER A 15 -8.13 7.33 5.93
C SER A 15 -9.00 6.43 6.81
N LEU A 16 -8.44 5.37 7.41
CA LEU A 16 -9.16 4.59 8.41
C LEU A 16 -9.52 5.44 9.64
N LYS A 17 -8.56 6.22 10.16
CA LYS A 17 -8.76 7.14 11.29
C LYS A 17 -9.87 8.14 10.99
N GLU A 18 -9.85 8.77 9.82
CA GLU A 18 -10.89 9.71 9.38
C GLU A 18 -12.27 9.06 9.42
N GLY A 19 -12.40 7.81 8.93
CA GLY A 19 -13.64 7.05 8.97
C GLY A 19 -14.11 6.74 10.40
N LEU A 20 -13.20 6.26 11.25
CA LEU A 20 -13.48 5.93 12.65
C LEU A 20 -13.89 7.16 13.48
N VAL A 21 -13.22 8.30 13.29
CA VAL A 21 -13.59 9.56 13.94
C VAL A 21 -14.96 10.03 13.47
N ALA A 22 -15.28 9.90 12.18
CA ALA A 22 -16.60 10.23 11.65
C ALA A 22 -17.73 9.34 12.21
N LEU A 23 -17.39 8.13 12.67
CA LEU A 23 -18.30 7.21 13.38
C LEU A 23 -18.36 7.46 14.90
N GLY A 24 -17.67 8.48 15.41
CA GLY A 24 -17.72 8.87 16.84
C GLY A 24 -16.72 8.14 17.74
N HIS A 25 -15.69 7.50 17.17
CA HIS A 25 -14.63 6.87 17.96
C HIS A 25 -13.48 7.85 18.26
N GLU A 26 -12.80 7.63 19.38
CA GLU A 26 -11.55 8.32 19.72
C GLU A 26 -10.38 7.54 19.11
N VAL A 27 -9.54 8.20 18.31
CA VAL A 27 -8.48 7.52 17.55
C VAL A 27 -7.16 8.26 17.68
N VAL A 28 -6.10 7.52 18.04
CA VAL A 28 -4.72 8.00 18.03
C VAL A 28 -3.92 7.21 16.99
N LEU A 29 -3.25 7.90 16.08
CA LEU A 29 -2.35 7.36 15.07
C LEU A 29 -0.89 7.63 15.46
N VAL A 30 -0.12 6.56 15.61
CA VAL A 30 1.30 6.58 15.96
C VAL A 30 2.10 6.03 14.81
N GLY A 31 3.15 6.73 14.37
CA GLY A 31 3.97 6.23 13.28
C GLY A 31 5.12 7.16 12.92
N SER A 32 5.76 6.89 11.78
CA SER A 32 6.84 7.71 11.22
C SER A 32 6.41 8.47 9.95
N GLY A 33 5.11 8.49 9.62
CA GLY A 33 4.57 9.17 8.44
C GLY A 33 5.00 8.60 7.09
N ASP A 34 5.29 7.29 6.99
CA ASP A 34 5.70 6.62 5.74
C ASP A 34 6.93 7.25 5.04
N LEU A 35 8.01 7.42 5.81
CA LEU A 35 9.32 7.86 5.33
C LEU A 35 9.28 9.25 4.65
N PHE A 36 9.57 9.29 3.34
CA PHE A 36 9.65 10.54 2.58
C PHE A 36 8.29 11.17 2.33
N LYS A 37 7.19 10.40 2.44
CA LYS A 37 5.83 10.87 2.18
C LYS A 37 5.30 11.76 3.30
N LYS A 38 5.81 11.58 4.53
CA LYS A 38 5.50 12.41 5.72
C LYS A 38 4.00 12.58 5.96
N TYR A 39 3.23 11.51 5.87
CA TYR A 39 1.82 11.55 6.23
C TYR A 39 1.64 11.95 7.71
N PRO A 40 0.57 12.70 8.02
CA PRO A 40 0.34 13.15 9.38
C PRO A 40 0.08 11.96 10.31
N VAL A 41 0.60 12.09 11.53
CA VAL A 41 0.39 11.17 12.66
C VAL A 41 0.24 12.02 13.91
N ASP A 42 -0.50 11.53 14.91
CA ASP A 42 -0.66 12.25 16.18
C ASP A 42 0.59 12.15 17.04
N VAL A 43 1.26 10.99 17.01
CA VAL A 43 2.50 10.76 17.75
C VAL A 43 3.59 10.25 16.80
N ASP A 44 4.54 11.13 16.52
CA ASP A 44 5.69 10.85 15.65
C ASP A 44 6.82 10.13 16.41
N ILE A 45 6.95 8.84 16.13
CA ILE A 45 8.00 7.96 16.64
C ILE A 45 9.15 7.75 15.63
N GLY A 46 9.10 8.42 14.47
CA GLY A 46 10.12 8.31 13.43
C GLY A 46 11.51 8.82 13.88
N PRO A 47 12.61 8.24 13.38
CA PRO A 47 13.95 8.66 13.73
C PRO A 47 14.20 10.12 13.30
N LYS A 48 14.59 10.98 14.25
CA LYS A 48 14.88 12.40 13.99
C LYS A 48 16.38 12.62 13.94
N TRP A 49 17.10 12.40 15.04
CA TRP A 49 18.50 12.85 15.16
C TRP A 49 19.41 12.20 14.11
N VAL A 50 19.31 10.88 13.92
CA VAL A 50 20.15 10.13 12.97
C VAL A 50 19.78 10.37 11.50
N SER A 51 18.62 10.96 11.23
CA SER A 51 18.07 11.13 9.89
C SER A 51 18.15 12.58 9.41
N THR A 52 18.00 13.56 10.32
CA THR A 52 17.90 14.98 9.96
C THR A 52 19.25 15.72 10.05
N THR A 53 20.15 15.32 10.94
CA THR A 53 21.44 16.00 11.14
C THR A 53 22.57 15.39 10.31
N ALA A 54 23.51 16.21 9.82
CA ALA A 54 24.66 15.70 9.06
C ALA A 54 25.55 14.78 9.91
N ILE A 55 25.81 15.17 11.16
CA ILE A 55 26.57 14.38 12.12
C ILE A 55 25.85 13.07 12.43
N GLY A 56 24.55 13.11 12.73
CA GLY A 56 23.76 11.90 13.00
C GLY A 56 23.74 10.93 11.83
N ARG A 57 23.63 11.43 10.59
CA ARG A 57 23.73 10.60 9.37
C ARG A 57 25.10 9.96 9.22
N LEU A 58 26.18 10.69 9.51
CA LEU A 58 27.54 10.14 9.49
C LEU A 58 27.72 9.05 10.55
N VAL A 59 27.30 9.31 11.79
CA VAL A 59 27.36 8.34 12.90
C VAL A 59 26.59 7.08 12.56
N ARG A 60 25.35 7.22 12.05
CA ARG A 60 24.54 6.08 11.58
C ARG A 60 25.28 5.25 10.53
N LYS A 61 25.87 5.89 9.53
CA LYS A 61 26.62 5.19 8.46
C LYS A 61 27.83 4.45 9.00
N VAL A 62 28.60 5.07 9.91
CA VAL A 62 29.78 4.45 10.53
C VAL A 62 29.39 3.27 11.40
N VAL A 63 28.41 3.44 12.30
CA VAL A 63 27.94 2.35 13.17
C VAL A 63 27.40 1.20 12.36
N TYR A 64 26.56 1.48 11.34
CA TYR A 64 26.02 0.43 10.47
C TYR A 64 27.13 -0.32 9.73
N LYS A 65 28.16 0.38 9.22
CA LYS A 65 29.30 -0.27 8.55
C LYS A 65 30.13 -1.15 9.49
N LEU A 66 30.27 -0.78 10.76
CA LEU A 66 31.10 -1.50 11.73
C LEU A 66 30.39 -2.68 12.39
N SER A 67 29.08 -2.59 12.64
CA SER A 67 28.35 -3.58 13.44
C SER A 67 27.08 -4.13 12.78
N GLY A 68 26.67 -3.61 11.62
CA GLY A 68 25.36 -3.91 11.02
C GLY A 68 24.16 -3.35 11.80
N PHE A 69 24.41 -2.56 12.85
CA PHE A 69 23.37 -2.01 13.71
C PHE A 69 22.81 -0.70 13.13
N ASP A 70 21.51 -0.69 12.81
CA ASP A 70 20.86 0.53 12.33
C ASP A 70 20.35 1.39 13.49
N LEU A 71 21.07 2.49 13.76
CA LEU A 71 20.70 3.46 14.79
C LEU A 71 19.30 4.09 14.56
N ALA A 72 18.81 4.15 13.31
CA ALA A 72 17.46 4.65 13.04
C ALA A 72 16.38 3.72 13.57
N LEU A 73 16.57 2.41 13.41
CA LEU A 73 15.66 1.42 14.01
C LEU A 73 15.71 1.53 15.54
N TRP A 74 16.90 1.67 16.12
CA TRP A 74 17.02 1.84 17.58
C TRP A 74 16.36 3.12 18.10
N GLU A 75 16.53 4.25 17.40
CA GLU A 75 15.94 5.55 17.76
C GLU A 75 14.41 5.48 17.69
N ALA A 76 13.85 4.86 16.66
CA ALA A 76 12.39 4.67 16.55
C ALA A 76 11.81 3.97 17.78
N GLY A 77 12.43 2.87 18.22
CA GLY A 77 12.00 2.16 19.43
C GLY A 77 12.23 2.95 20.72
N TYR A 78 13.28 3.77 20.79
CA TYR A 78 13.49 4.68 21.93
C TYR A 78 12.40 5.74 22.02
N ARG A 79 12.03 6.34 20.88
CA ARG A 79 10.97 7.35 20.80
C ARG A 79 9.60 6.75 21.14
N PHE A 80 9.30 5.55 20.64
CA PHE A 80 8.12 4.79 21.07
C PHE A 80 8.12 4.61 22.59
N TRP A 81 9.23 4.11 23.14
CA TRP A 81 9.32 3.85 24.57
C TRP A 81 9.13 5.11 25.42
N ASN A 82 9.68 6.25 24.99
CA ASN A 82 9.48 7.53 25.68
C ASN A 82 8.02 7.99 25.65
N ALA A 83 7.32 7.77 24.54
CA ALA A 83 5.91 8.14 24.38
C ALA A 83 4.93 7.11 24.99
N ARG A 84 5.39 5.92 25.40
CA ARG A 84 4.56 4.75 25.78
C ARG A 84 3.41 5.01 26.75
N LYS A 85 3.51 6.01 27.63
CA LYS A 85 2.43 6.37 28.55
C LYS A 85 1.14 6.78 27.82
N GLN A 86 1.27 7.32 26.60
CA GLN A 86 0.16 7.72 25.73
C GLN A 86 -0.50 6.52 25.02
N PHE A 87 0.07 5.31 25.11
CA PHE A 87 -0.34 4.12 24.35
C PHE A 87 -1.02 3.06 25.23
N LYS A 88 -1.76 3.51 26.27
CA LYS A 88 -2.43 2.65 27.26
C LYS A 88 -3.93 2.92 27.31
N GLY A 89 -4.69 1.91 27.72
CA GLY A 89 -6.12 2.04 28.00
C GLY A 89 -6.99 2.14 26.75
N PHE A 90 -6.49 1.67 25.61
CA PHE A 90 -7.26 1.57 24.38
C PHE A 90 -8.09 0.29 24.37
N ASP A 91 -9.27 0.36 23.76
CA ASP A 91 -10.12 -0.79 23.52
C ASP A 91 -9.49 -1.69 22.44
N VAL A 92 -8.94 -1.08 21.39
CA VAL A 92 -8.31 -1.79 20.27
C VAL A 92 -6.99 -1.13 19.91
N VAL A 93 -5.97 -1.97 19.68
CA VAL A 93 -4.70 -1.57 19.04
C VAL A 93 -4.58 -2.30 17.72
N GLN A 94 -4.54 -1.56 16.61
CA GLN A 94 -4.30 -2.12 15.28
C GLN A 94 -2.88 -1.84 14.81
N LEU A 95 -2.13 -2.91 14.54
CA LEU A 95 -0.80 -2.86 13.92
C LEU A 95 -0.95 -2.86 12.40
N ILE A 96 -0.23 -1.98 11.69
CA ILE A 96 -0.28 -1.95 10.22
C ILE A 96 0.30 -3.22 9.56
N ASN A 97 1.31 -3.82 10.20
CA ASN A 97 1.92 -5.12 9.87
C ASN A 97 2.69 -5.66 11.09
N SER A 98 3.33 -6.83 10.97
CA SER A 98 4.03 -7.46 12.11
C SER A 98 5.26 -6.67 12.60
N TRP A 99 5.77 -5.76 11.77
CA TRP A 99 6.92 -4.92 12.09
C TRP A 99 6.55 -3.42 12.11
N SER A 100 5.42 -3.10 12.74
CA SER A 100 4.74 -1.80 12.67
C SER A 100 5.48 -0.60 13.29
N ILE A 101 6.24 -0.77 14.39
CA ILE A 101 7.04 0.30 15.02
C ILE A 101 8.32 0.57 14.21
N ARG A 102 8.77 -0.41 13.42
CA ARG A 102 10.00 -0.36 12.62
C ARG A 102 11.23 -0.10 13.50
N THR A 103 11.33 -0.81 14.62
CA THR A 103 12.54 -0.81 15.47
C THR A 103 13.32 -2.12 15.36
N THR A 104 14.37 -2.32 16.16
CA THR A 104 15.09 -3.59 16.16
C THR A 104 14.17 -4.71 16.66
N ILE A 105 14.29 -5.93 16.11
CA ILE A 105 13.41 -7.07 16.45
C ILE A 105 13.23 -7.26 17.96
N ALA A 106 14.31 -7.17 18.74
CA ALA A 106 14.24 -7.32 20.20
C ALA A 106 13.45 -6.19 20.88
N LYS A 107 13.58 -4.94 20.41
CA LYS A 107 12.77 -3.82 20.91
C LYS A 107 11.34 -3.88 20.42
N GLU A 108 11.12 -4.34 19.19
CA GLU A 108 9.79 -4.51 18.60
C GLU A 108 8.96 -5.42 19.50
N LYS A 109 9.49 -6.62 19.85
CA LYS A 109 8.84 -7.56 20.78
C LYS A 109 8.50 -6.90 22.13
N LYS A 110 9.42 -6.13 22.71
CA LYS A 110 9.15 -5.38 23.97
C LYS A 110 8.04 -4.34 23.82
N CYS A 111 7.95 -3.67 22.67
CA CYS A 111 6.87 -2.73 22.39
C CYS A 111 5.53 -3.45 22.20
N ILE A 112 5.54 -4.59 21.50
CA ILE A 112 4.37 -5.46 21.33
C ILE A 112 3.85 -5.98 22.68
N ASP A 113 4.72 -6.47 23.57
CA ASP A 113 4.31 -6.91 24.91
C ASP A 113 3.73 -5.77 25.74
N PHE A 114 4.33 -4.58 25.64
CA PHE A 114 3.80 -3.39 26.29
C PHE A 114 2.38 -3.08 25.80
N LEU A 115 2.16 -3.10 24.48
CA LEU A 115 0.84 -2.84 23.89
C LEU A 115 -0.18 -3.90 24.32
N ALA A 116 0.20 -5.19 24.29
CA ALA A 116 -0.66 -6.30 24.68
C ALA A 116 -1.05 -6.25 26.17
N THR A 117 -0.13 -5.85 27.04
CA THR A 117 -0.36 -5.81 28.50
C THR A 117 -1.24 -4.63 28.94
N HIS A 118 -1.26 -3.54 28.19
CA HIS A 118 -1.87 -2.28 28.61
C HIS A 118 -3.12 -1.87 27.83
N ASN A 119 -3.59 -2.70 26.90
CA ASN A 119 -4.77 -2.44 26.08
C ASN A 119 -5.62 -3.71 25.98
N LYS A 120 -6.91 -3.56 25.69
CA LYS A 120 -7.85 -4.69 25.78
C LYS A 120 -7.68 -5.73 24.68
N GLN A 121 -7.38 -5.28 23.46
CA GLN A 121 -7.29 -6.14 22.28
C GLN A 121 -6.21 -5.63 21.32
N MET A 122 -5.51 -6.57 20.69
CA MET A 122 -4.63 -6.29 19.55
C MET A 122 -5.13 -6.98 18.28
N VAL A 123 -4.98 -6.31 17.15
CA VAL A 123 -5.29 -6.81 15.81
C VAL A 123 -4.16 -6.48 14.85
N LEU A 124 -3.96 -7.33 13.85
CA LEU A 124 -2.94 -7.18 12.82
C LEU A 124 -3.62 -6.88 11.49
N SER A 125 -3.29 -5.77 10.84
CA SER A 125 -3.54 -5.61 9.41
C SER A 125 -2.47 -6.37 8.64
N ALA A 126 -2.85 -7.01 7.54
CA ALA A 126 -1.89 -7.40 6.52
C ALA A 126 -1.86 -6.28 5.48
N CYS A 127 -0.95 -5.34 5.66
CA CYS A 127 -0.74 -4.18 4.80
C CYS A 127 0.75 -3.96 4.58
N GLY A 128 1.16 -3.81 3.32
CA GLY A 128 2.57 -3.76 2.94
C GLY A 128 3.21 -5.15 3.00
N THR A 129 4.54 -5.19 3.09
CA THR A 129 5.26 -6.47 3.14
C THR A 129 5.18 -7.10 4.52
N ASP A 130 4.87 -8.40 4.57
CA ASP A 130 4.94 -9.21 5.79
C ASP A 130 5.28 -10.67 5.49
N THR A 131 5.74 -11.41 6.51
CA THR A 131 6.32 -12.75 6.41
C THR A 131 5.43 -13.75 5.68
N ALA A 132 4.17 -13.90 6.12
CA ALA A 132 3.28 -14.92 5.55
C ALA A 132 2.98 -14.67 4.07
N TRP A 133 2.78 -13.41 3.69
CA TRP A 133 2.55 -13.04 2.29
C TRP A 133 3.79 -13.31 1.42
N VAL A 134 4.99 -12.91 1.88
CA VAL A 134 6.23 -13.16 1.11
C VAL A 134 6.50 -14.66 1.01
N ALA A 135 6.24 -15.44 2.06
CA ALA A 135 6.39 -16.89 2.04
C ALA A 135 5.42 -17.54 1.03
N TYR A 136 4.17 -17.08 0.99
CA TYR A 136 3.20 -17.52 -0.01
C TYR A 136 3.68 -17.21 -1.44
N LEU A 137 4.15 -15.99 -1.71
CA LEU A 137 4.69 -15.63 -3.02
C LEU A 137 5.90 -16.49 -3.43
N LEU A 138 6.73 -16.92 -2.49
CA LEU A 138 7.87 -17.81 -2.81
C LEU A 138 7.48 -19.26 -3.07
N SER A 139 6.29 -19.70 -2.65
CA SER A 139 5.76 -21.00 -3.05
C SER A 139 5.32 -21.03 -4.52
N ASP A 140 5.38 -19.87 -5.20
CA ASP A 140 5.07 -19.65 -6.62
C ASP A 140 3.71 -20.21 -7.09
N PRO A 141 2.60 -20.00 -6.34
CA PRO A 141 1.31 -20.57 -6.69
C PRO A 141 0.51 -19.71 -7.69
N LEU A 142 1.04 -18.55 -8.06
CA LEU A 142 0.37 -17.53 -8.86
C LEU A 142 1.07 -17.38 -10.21
N GLU A 143 0.31 -17.12 -11.28
CA GLU A 143 0.87 -16.96 -12.65
C GLU A 143 1.94 -15.86 -12.71
N TYR A 144 1.70 -14.76 -12.00
CA TYR A 144 2.66 -13.70 -11.76
C TYR A 144 2.36 -13.02 -10.43
N HIS A 145 3.33 -12.33 -9.85
CA HIS A 145 3.23 -11.58 -8.60
C HIS A 145 4.48 -10.72 -8.40
N LEU A 146 4.52 -9.93 -7.31
CA LEU A 146 5.59 -8.96 -7.06
C LEU A 146 7.02 -9.55 -7.09
N LEU A 147 7.20 -10.84 -6.76
CA LEU A 147 8.51 -11.50 -6.78
C LEU A 147 8.85 -12.13 -8.14
N THR A 148 7.95 -12.19 -9.11
CA THR A 148 8.19 -12.83 -10.42
C THR A 148 9.47 -12.33 -11.10
N PRO A 149 9.79 -11.01 -11.16
CA PRO A 149 11.06 -10.59 -11.74
C PRO A 149 12.28 -11.16 -11.01
N TYR A 150 12.22 -11.24 -9.68
CA TYR A 150 13.29 -11.83 -8.87
C TYR A 150 13.37 -13.35 -9.02
N LEU A 151 12.23 -14.03 -9.20
CA LEU A 151 12.22 -15.47 -9.45
C LEU A 151 12.88 -15.80 -10.79
N ASN A 152 12.63 -14.98 -11.81
CA ASN A 152 13.23 -15.10 -13.15
C ASN A 152 14.71 -14.69 -13.20
N ASP A 153 15.11 -13.67 -12.41
CA ASP A 153 16.50 -13.25 -12.30
C ASP A 153 16.93 -13.05 -10.84
N LYS A 154 17.66 -14.05 -10.33
CA LYS A 154 18.17 -14.05 -8.95
C LYS A 154 19.24 -12.98 -8.71
N SER A 155 19.84 -12.39 -9.76
CA SER A 155 20.78 -11.26 -9.63
C SER A 155 20.11 -10.04 -8.98
N LEU A 156 18.78 -9.94 -9.06
CA LEU A 156 17.97 -8.86 -8.49
C LEU A 156 17.85 -8.93 -6.95
N LYS A 157 18.43 -9.93 -6.27
CA LYS A 157 18.33 -10.12 -4.81
C LYS A 157 18.51 -8.83 -4.00
N LYS A 158 19.47 -7.97 -4.36
CA LYS A 158 19.72 -6.71 -3.66
C LYS A 158 18.57 -5.70 -3.82
N GLN A 159 17.90 -5.67 -4.97
CA GLN A 159 16.76 -4.77 -5.22
C GLN A 159 15.49 -5.24 -4.50
N TYR A 160 15.43 -6.53 -4.19
CA TYR A 160 14.34 -7.19 -3.46
C TYR A 160 14.64 -7.42 -1.98
N SER A 161 15.78 -6.98 -1.45
CA SER A 161 16.19 -7.27 -0.07
C SER A 161 15.14 -6.80 0.94
N SER A 162 14.56 -5.61 0.74
CA SER A 162 13.51 -5.07 1.61
C SER A 162 12.26 -5.97 1.71
N VAL A 163 12.04 -6.84 0.72
CA VAL A 163 10.95 -7.82 0.72
C VAL A 163 11.42 -9.15 1.31
N LEU A 164 12.60 -9.62 0.87
CA LEU A 164 13.20 -10.88 1.31
C LEU A 164 13.63 -10.88 2.79
N ASP A 165 13.92 -9.71 3.37
CA ASP A 165 14.33 -9.57 4.78
C ASP A 165 13.23 -10.06 5.75
N TYR A 166 11.96 -10.05 5.33
CA TYR A 166 10.84 -10.60 6.11
C TYR A 166 10.90 -12.13 6.26
N LEU A 167 11.70 -12.82 5.43
CA LEU A 167 11.89 -14.26 5.52
C LEU A 167 13.10 -14.66 6.37
N THR A 168 13.82 -13.70 6.93
CA THR A 168 14.90 -14.03 7.86
C THR A 168 14.30 -14.71 9.11
N PRO A 169 15.02 -15.63 9.77
CA PRO A 169 14.52 -16.31 10.98
C PRO A 169 14.06 -15.34 12.08
N LYS A 170 14.68 -14.17 12.18
CA LYS A 170 14.31 -13.13 13.15
C LYS A 170 12.97 -12.47 12.83
N CYS A 171 12.71 -12.18 11.55
CA CYS A 171 11.44 -11.60 11.11
C CYS A 171 10.30 -12.63 11.17
N GLN A 172 10.56 -13.88 10.78
CA GLN A 172 9.60 -14.98 10.95
C GLN A 172 9.24 -15.18 12.43
N ALA A 173 10.24 -15.19 13.31
CA ALA A 173 10.02 -15.28 14.76
C ALA A 173 9.39 -14.00 15.37
N LEU A 174 9.40 -12.86 14.68
CA LEU A 174 8.64 -11.67 15.07
C LEU A 174 7.19 -11.78 14.60
N TYR A 175 6.97 -12.21 13.36
CA TYR A 175 5.64 -12.43 12.81
C TYR A 175 4.84 -13.38 13.69
N GLN A 176 5.38 -14.57 14.00
CA GLN A 176 4.70 -15.52 14.88
C GLN A 176 4.43 -14.92 16.26
N TYR A 177 5.40 -14.18 16.82
CA TYR A 177 5.25 -13.53 18.12
C TYR A 177 4.09 -12.55 18.19
N VAL A 178 3.85 -11.82 17.09
CA VAL A 178 2.72 -10.91 16.92
C VAL A 178 1.43 -11.70 16.71
N VAL A 179 1.43 -12.70 15.81
CA VAL A 179 0.27 -13.56 15.53
C VAL A 179 -0.27 -14.19 16.81
N ASP A 180 0.59 -14.67 17.70
CA ASP A 180 0.19 -15.28 18.98
C ASP A 180 -0.57 -14.30 19.90
N ARG A 181 -0.36 -12.97 19.73
CA ARG A 181 -0.89 -11.92 20.61
C ARG A 181 -2.04 -11.12 20.00
N VAL A 182 -2.33 -11.30 18.72
CA VAL A 182 -3.48 -10.66 18.08
C VAL A 182 -4.69 -11.58 18.09
N SER A 183 -5.86 -10.97 18.13
CA SER A 183 -7.15 -11.65 18.00
C SER A 183 -7.50 -11.93 16.55
N HIS A 184 -7.18 -10.98 15.66
CA HIS A 184 -7.55 -11.04 14.24
C HIS A 184 -6.38 -10.59 13.36
N ILE A 185 -6.31 -11.17 12.16
CA ILE A 185 -5.49 -10.74 11.04
C ILE A 185 -6.44 -10.29 9.93
N ILE A 186 -6.30 -9.05 9.47
CA ILE A 186 -7.22 -8.40 8.53
C ILE A 186 -6.50 -8.09 7.22
N PRO A 187 -6.71 -8.89 6.16
CA PRO A 187 -6.19 -8.60 4.82
C PRO A 187 -6.82 -7.34 4.23
N THR A 188 -5.98 -6.42 3.72
CA THR A 188 -6.45 -5.12 3.21
C THR A 188 -6.75 -5.09 1.71
N ASP A 189 -6.37 -6.16 1.00
CA ASP A 189 -6.56 -6.36 -0.43
C ASP A 189 -6.49 -7.86 -0.80
N MET A 190 -6.75 -8.17 -2.08
CA MET A 190 -6.75 -9.53 -2.60
C MET A 190 -5.36 -10.19 -2.58
N ASP A 191 -4.29 -9.43 -2.82
CA ASP A 191 -2.92 -9.94 -2.79
C ASP A 191 -2.59 -10.55 -1.42
N TYR A 192 -2.97 -9.86 -0.33
CA TYR A 192 -2.80 -10.38 1.02
C TYR A 192 -3.80 -11.47 1.36
N TYR A 193 -5.07 -11.31 0.96
CA TYR A 193 -6.13 -12.28 1.27
C TYR A 193 -5.81 -13.66 0.71
N MET A 194 -5.31 -13.74 -0.53
CA MET A 194 -4.91 -15.01 -1.15
C MET A 194 -3.79 -15.72 -0.38
N GLY A 195 -2.78 -14.97 0.08
CA GLY A 195 -1.64 -15.56 0.80
C GLY A 195 -1.90 -15.90 2.27
N LEU A 196 -2.99 -15.38 2.84
CA LEU A 196 -3.37 -15.59 4.24
C LEU A 196 -4.58 -16.52 4.40
N LYS A 197 -5.25 -16.86 3.30
CA LYS A 197 -6.46 -17.70 3.32
C LYS A 197 -6.20 -19.04 4.00
N GLY A 198 -7.08 -19.39 4.94
CA GLY A 198 -7.03 -20.67 5.67
C GLY A 198 -6.24 -20.63 6.98
N GLN A 199 -5.63 -19.50 7.35
CA GLN A 199 -5.07 -19.33 8.70
C GLN A 199 -6.18 -19.01 9.72
N GLU A 200 -6.06 -19.55 10.91
CA GLU A 200 -7.10 -19.53 11.97
C GLU A 200 -7.62 -18.13 12.32
N LYS A 201 -6.73 -17.13 12.41
CA LYS A 201 -7.07 -15.76 12.84
C LYS A 201 -7.42 -14.82 11.69
N VAL A 202 -7.40 -15.30 10.44
CA VAL A 202 -7.60 -14.46 9.26
C VAL A 202 -9.08 -14.23 9.00
N THR A 203 -9.46 -12.96 8.94
CA THR A 203 -10.82 -12.50 8.66
C THR A 203 -11.10 -12.47 7.15
N SER A 204 -12.33 -12.09 6.79
CA SER A 204 -12.60 -11.64 5.42
C SER A 204 -11.75 -10.42 5.05
N LEU A 205 -11.45 -10.26 3.77
CA LEU A 205 -10.83 -9.05 3.23
C LEU A 205 -11.63 -7.81 3.65
N VAL A 206 -10.95 -6.80 4.18
CA VAL A 206 -11.51 -5.46 4.42
C VAL A 206 -10.77 -4.47 3.53
N PRO A 207 -11.44 -3.87 2.54
CA PRO A 207 -10.74 -3.10 1.51
C PRO A 207 -10.08 -1.85 2.10
N THR A 208 -8.99 -1.43 1.47
CA THR A 208 -8.26 -0.19 1.81
C THR A 208 -9.22 1.03 1.80
N PRO A 209 -9.33 1.80 2.90
CA PRO A 209 -10.24 2.95 2.97
C PRO A 209 -9.72 4.13 2.16
N ILE A 210 -10.63 4.79 1.45
CA ILE A 210 -10.41 6.02 0.70
C ILE A 210 -11.40 7.07 1.21
N ASN A 211 -10.87 8.23 1.61
CA ASN A 211 -11.70 9.39 1.95
C ASN A 211 -12.13 10.13 0.68
N THR A 212 -13.18 9.63 0.05
CA THR A 212 -13.76 10.18 -1.18
C THR A 212 -14.30 11.60 -1.01
N SER A 213 -14.70 12.00 0.21
CA SER A 213 -15.25 13.34 0.48
C SER A 213 -14.24 14.48 0.27
N SER A 214 -12.95 14.15 0.29
CA SER A 214 -11.86 15.10 0.05
C SER A 214 -11.40 15.17 -1.42
N LEU A 215 -11.98 14.34 -2.29
CA LEU A 215 -11.52 14.16 -3.66
C LEU A 215 -12.47 14.83 -4.66
N LYS A 216 -11.91 15.63 -5.55
CA LYS A 216 -12.65 16.18 -6.70
C LYS A 216 -12.74 15.09 -7.77
N VAL A 217 -13.96 14.76 -8.17
CA VAL A 217 -14.21 13.83 -9.28
C VAL A 217 -14.21 14.61 -10.59
N GLU A 218 -13.37 14.18 -11.52
CA GLU A 218 -13.29 14.74 -12.87
C GLU A 218 -13.21 13.61 -13.89
N PHE A 219 -14.29 13.43 -14.64
CA PHE A 219 -14.33 12.45 -15.70
C PHE A 219 -13.58 12.98 -16.93
N PRO A 220 -12.80 12.13 -17.63
CA PRO A 220 -12.07 12.54 -18.81
C PRO A 220 -13.06 13.02 -19.86
N GLN A 221 -12.81 14.21 -20.40
CA GLN A 221 -13.49 14.64 -21.61
C GLN A 221 -12.93 13.85 -22.79
N THR A 222 -13.74 13.62 -23.81
CA THR A 222 -13.32 12.97 -25.05
C THR A 222 -12.46 13.95 -25.87
N THR A 223 -11.26 14.25 -25.39
CA THR A 223 -10.34 15.21 -26.00
C THR A 223 -9.08 14.52 -26.49
N ASN A 224 -8.58 14.97 -27.64
CA ASN A 224 -7.27 14.63 -28.14
C ASN A 224 -6.27 15.68 -27.68
N PRO A 225 -5.05 15.30 -27.25
CA PRO A 225 -4.52 13.93 -27.19
C PRO A 225 -4.97 13.14 -25.95
N LEU A 226 -4.93 11.81 -26.04
CA LEU A 226 -5.06 10.92 -24.87
C LEU A 226 -3.84 11.11 -23.96
N VAL A 227 -4.06 11.59 -22.73
CA VAL A 227 -2.99 11.84 -21.76
C VAL A 227 -2.80 10.64 -20.84
N ILE A 228 -1.61 10.05 -20.86
CA ILE A 228 -1.23 8.90 -20.04
C ILE A 228 -0.15 9.34 -19.05
N PHE A 229 -0.35 9.04 -17.78
CA PHE A 229 0.59 9.36 -16.72
C PHE A 229 1.27 8.11 -16.17
N HIS A 230 2.59 8.15 -16.15
CA HIS A 230 3.45 7.06 -15.69
C HIS A 230 4.39 7.57 -14.59
N GLY A 231 3.97 7.36 -13.33
CA GLY A 231 4.71 7.80 -12.16
C GLY A 231 5.66 6.73 -11.64
N ILE A 232 6.96 6.96 -11.73
CA ILE A 232 7.99 5.97 -11.38
C ILE A 232 8.59 6.25 -10.00
N ASN A 233 8.52 5.22 -9.15
CA ASN A 233 9.34 5.13 -7.94
C ASN A 233 10.53 4.19 -8.20
N ARG A 234 11.75 4.74 -8.21
CA ARG A 234 12.96 3.99 -8.55
C ARG A 234 13.18 2.74 -7.69
N MET A 235 12.82 2.79 -6.40
CA MET A 235 12.98 1.64 -5.48
C MET A 235 12.05 0.47 -5.82
N ASN A 236 10.93 0.76 -6.48
CA ASN A 236 9.90 -0.20 -6.85
C ASN A 236 9.79 -0.38 -8.36
N TYR A 237 10.78 0.06 -9.14
CA TYR A 237 10.71 0.10 -10.60
C TYR A 237 10.30 -1.26 -11.19
N LEU A 238 11.07 -2.32 -10.92
CA LEU A 238 10.75 -3.68 -11.38
C LEU A 238 9.55 -4.29 -10.64
N LYS A 239 9.40 -4.01 -9.35
CA LYS A 239 8.29 -4.54 -8.52
C LYS A 239 6.92 -4.12 -9.04
N LYS A 240 6.84 -2.94 -9.66
CA LYS A 240 5.62 -2.40 -10.27
C LYS A 240 5.49 -2.70 -11.78
N GLY A 241 6.49 -3.33 -12.40
CA GLY A 241 6.50 -3.61 -13.85
C GLY A 241 6.66 -2.35 -14.71
N ASN A 242 7.43 -1.36 -14.24
CA ASN A 242 7.64 -0.12 -15.00
C ASN A 242 8.39 -0.36 -16.31
N ASP A 243 9.27 -1.35 -16.36
CA ASP A 243 9.96 -1.78 -17.59
C ASP A 243 8.99 -2.33 -18.65
N ILE A 244 7.89 -2.94 -18.21
CA ILE A 244 6.83 -3.46 -19.09
C ILE A 244 5.96 -2.29 -19.58
N PHE A 245 5.59 -1.38 -18.68
CA PHE A 245 4.88 -0.16 -19.04
C PHE A 245 5.66 0.70 -20.04
N GLU A 246 6.96 0.91 -19.84
CA GLU A 246 7.81 1.69 -20.77
C GLU A 246 7.81 1.07 -22.17
N LYS A 247 7.98 -0.25 -22.29
CA LYS A 247 7.91 -0.94 -23.60
C LYS A 247 6.54 -0.76 -24.28
N ALA A 248 5.44 -0.85 -23.52
CA ALA A 248 4.10 -0.63 -24.06
C ALA A 248 3.89 0.81 -24.53
N LEU A 249 4.38 1.77 -23.75
CA LEU A 249 4.34 3.20 -24.03
C LEU A 249 5.19 3.58 -25.26
N GLU A 250 6.37 2.99 -25.43
CA GLU A 250 7.22 3.16 -26.61
C GLU A 250 6.50 2.71 -27.88
N LEU A 251 5.86 1.54 -27.86
CA LEU A 251 5.05 1.03 -28.98
C LEU A 251 3.91 2.00 -29.33
N LEU A 252 3.23 2.53 -28.30
CA LEU A 252 2.10 3.44 -28.46
C LEU A 252 2.54 4.79 -29.03
N GLN A 253 3.60 5.39 -28.48
CA GLN A 253 4.15 6.67 -28.93
C GLN A 253 4.67 6.58 -30.35
N LYS A 254 5.33 5.46 -30.71
CA LYS A 254 5.83 5.23 -32.07
C LYS A 254 4.68 5.15 -33.10
N LYS A 255 3.58 4.49 -32.74
CA LYS A 255 2.43 4.30 -33.65
C LYS A 255 1.53 5.54 -33.72
N TYR A 256 1.38 6.29 -32.63
CA TYR A 256 0.42 7.40 -32.52
C TYR A 256 1.01 8.71 -31.96
N PRO A 257 2.13 9.22 -32.51
CA PRO A 257 2.90 10.29 -31.87
C PRO A 257 2.14 11.61 -31.66
N LYS A 258 1.09 11.87 -32.44
CA LYS A 258 0.25 13.08 -32.36
C LYS A 258 -1.07 12.87 -31.61
N LYS A 259 -1.44 11.63 -31.29
CA LYS A 259 -2.72 11.31 -30.62
C LYS A 259 -2.55 10.98 -29.15
N VAL A 260 -1.34 10.72 -28.68
CA VAL A 260 -1.05 10.45 -27.28
C VAL A 260 -0.08 11.47 -26.71
N LYS A 261 -0.27 11.82 -25.43
CA LYS A 261 0.67 12.60 -24.62
C LYS A 261 1.06 11.74 -23.43
N ILE A 262 2.31 11.30 -23.40
CA ILE A 262 2.85 10.50 -22.30
C ILE A 262 3.58 11.44 -21.34
N ILE A 263 3.19 11.39 -20.07
CA ILE A 263 3.85 12.14 -18.99
C ILE A 263 4.49 11.12 -18.06
N THR A 264 5.78 10.87 -18.27
CA THR A 264 6.59 10.03 -17.38
C THR A 264 7.34 10.90 -16.40
N VAL A 265 7.23 10.59 -15.11
CA VAL A 265 7.91 11.33 -14.04
C VAL A 265 8.65 10.39 -13.11
N GLU A 266 9.90 10.72 -12.80
CA GLU A 266 10.71 9.99 -11.84
C GLU A 266 10.89 10.83 -10.57
N SER A 267 10.39 10.34 -9.43
CA SER A 267 10.69 10.90 -8.09
C SER A 267 10.48 12.42 -7.95
N LEU A 268 9.46 13.00 -8.61
CA LEU A 268 9.19 14.44 -8.55
C LEU A 268 8.64 14.91 -7.20
N PRO A 269 8.84 16.20 -6.84
CA PRO A 269 8.11 16.84 -5.75
C PRO A 269 6.59 16.73 -5.96
N TYR A 270 5.85 16.51 -4.87
CA TYR A 270 4.40 16.24 -4.88
C TYR A 270 3.58 17.24 -5.69
N THR A 271 3.92 18.53 -5.65
CA THR A 271 3.18 19.58 -6.38
C THR A 271 3.30 19.45 -7.91
N GLN A 272 4.46 19.01 -8.40
CA GLN A 272 4.67 18.77 -9.83
C GLN A 272 4.00 17.46 -10.26
N TYR A 273 4.05 16.44 -9.40
CA TYR A 273 3.33 15.19 -9.57
C TYR A 273 1.82 15.43 -9.73
N MET A 274 1.21 16.20 -8.82
CA MET A 274 -0.24 16.48 -8.86
C MET A 274 -0.67 17.24 -10.11
N LYS A 275 0.13 18.20 -10.61
CA LYS A 275 -0.19 18.91 -11.87
C LYS A 275 -0.21 18.00 -13.09
N ALA A 276 0.72 17.04 -13.16
CA ALA A 276 0.78 16.06 -14.23
C ALA A 276 -0.37 15.05 -14.13
N TYR A 277 -0.65 14.63 -12.89
CA TYR A 277 -1.72 13.72 -12.53
C TYR A 277 -3.11 14.27 -12.89
N GLU A 278 -3.39 15.54 -12.60
CA GLU A 278 -4.69 16.17 -12.87
C GLU A 278 -5.03 16.18 -14.36
N GLN A 279 -4.03 16.41 -15.21
CA GLN A 279 -4.17 16.39 -16.68
C GLN A 279 -4.38 14.99 -17.26
N ALA A 280 -4.05 13.93 -16.52
CA ALA A 280 -4.06 12.58 -17.04
C ALA A 280 -5.49 12.05 -17.23
N HIS A 281 -5.69 11.24 -18.27
CA HIS A 281 -6.89 10.42 -18.44
C HIS A 281 -6.66 9.00 -17.91
N ILE A 282 -5.44 8.48 -18.17
CA ILE A 282 -5.01 7.13 -17.79
C ILE A 282 -3.81 7.21 -16.85
N LEU A 283 -3.79 6.33 -15.84
CA LEU A 283 -2.63 6.11 -14.98
C LEU A 283 -2.14 4.67 -15.05
N LEU A 284 -0.83 4.50 -15.02
CA LEU A 284 -0.17 3.19 -14.91
C LEU A 284 0.34 3.01 -13.48
N ASP A 285 -0.24 2.08 -12.72
CA ASP A 285 0.07 1.90 -11.30
C ASP A 285 0.97 0.70 -11.01
N GLN A 286 0.55 -0.52 -11.40
CA GLN A 286 1.27 -1.76 -11.12
C GLN A 286 0.82 -2.92 -11.99
N VAL A 287 1.76 -3.76 -12.41
CA VAL A 287 1.53 -4.98 -13.20
C VAL A 287 1.37 -6.21 -12.31
N TYR A 288 2.25 -6.36 -11.31
CA TYR A 288 2.42 -7.60 -10.55
C TYR A 288 1.49 -7.69 -9.32
N SER A 289 0.20 -7.45 -9.52
CA SER A 289 -0.80 -7.40 -8.43
C SER A 289 -2.15 -7.97 -8.84
N TYR A 290 -2.94 -8.39 -7.85
CA TYR A 290 -4.31 -8.87 -8.04
C TYR A 290 -5.36 -7.92 -7.45
N ASP A 291 -4.95 -6.81 -6.87
CA ASP A 291 -5.82 -5.72 -6.43
C ASP A 291 -5.21 -4.35 -6.72
N GLN A 292 -5.95 -3.30 -6.38
CA GLN A 292 -5.51 -1.92 -6.54
C GLN A 292 -4.75 -1.41 -5.31
N GLY A 293 -3.56 -0.88 -5.53
CA GLY A 293 -2.85 -0.09 -4.52
C GLY A 293 -3.56 1.23 -4.22
N TYR A 294 -3.19 1.88 -3.11
CA TYR A 294 -3.82 3.13 -2.67
C TYR A 294 -3.79 4.25 -3.74
N ASN A 295 -2.69 4.40 -4.47
CA ASN A 295 -2.59 5.37 -5.56
C ASN A 295 -3.58 5.08 -6.70
N ALA A 296 -3.78 3.81 -7.06
CA ALA A 296 -4.78 3.42 -8.04
C ALA A 296 -6.19 3.75 -7.54
N LEU A 297 -6.50 3.42 -6.29
CA LEU A 297 -7.80 3.70 -5.68
C LEU A 297 -8.12 5.20 -5.61
N GLU A 298 -7.17 6.06 -5.20
CA GLU A 298 -7.38 7.52 -5.23
C GLU A 298 -7.62 8.04 -6.66
N SER A 299 -6.95 7.42 -7.64
CA SER A 299 -7.10 7.78 -9.05
C SER A 299 -8.43 7.36 -9.63
N MET A 300 -8.87 6.15 -9.31
CA MET A 300 -10.20 5.66 -9.63
C MET A 300 -11.28 6.53 -8.99
N ALA A 301 -11.11 6.93 -7.71
CA ALA A 301 -12.03 7.81 -7.01
C ALA A 301 -12.24 9.14 -7.74
N ARG A 302 -11.15 9.72 -8.25
CA ARG A 302 -11.12 10.96 -9.01
C ARG A 302 -11.63 10.83 -10.46
N GLY A 303 -12.04 9.62 -10.87
CA GLY A 303 -12.54 9.37 -12.22
C GLY A 303 -11.44 9.15 -13.26
N LYS A 304 -10.25 8.72 -12.87
CA LYS A 304 -9.20 8.33 -13.82
C LYS A 304 -9.32 6.84 -14.16
N VAL A 305 -8.94 6.46 -15.38
CA VAL A 305 -8.78 5.05 -15.75
C VAL A 305 -7.40 4.58 -15.32
N VAL A 306 -7.31 3.41 -14.69
CA VAL A 306 -6.05 2.94 -14.11
C VAL A 306 -5.71 1.54 -14.63
N PHE A 307 -4.45 1.34 -14.98
CA PHE A 307 -3.84 0.05 -15.27
C PHE A 307 -3.22 -0.50 -13.98
N THR A 308 -3.82 -1.57 -13.46
CA THR A 308 -3.52 -2.13 -12.14
C THR A 308 -4.03 -3.57 -12.07
N GLY A 309 -3.88 -4.26 -10.93
CA GLY A 309 -4.49 -5.58 -10.74
C GLY A 309 -6.00 -5.48 -10.76
N ALA A 310 -6.65 -6.03 -11.78
CA ALA A 310 -8.10 -5.99 -11.94
C ALA A 310 -8.65 -7.27 -12.63
N GLY A 311 -7.89 -8.35 -12.58
CA GLY A 311 -8.19 -9.61 -13.26
C GLY A 311 -9.31 -10.43 -12.62
N THR A 312 -9.44 -11.68 -13.07
CA THR A 312 -10.58 -12.56 -12.76
C THR A 312 -10.83 -12.76 -11.26
N ALA A 313 -9.77 -12.92 -10.46
CA ALA A 313 -9.92 -13.11 -9.01
C ALA A 313 -10.57 -11.87 -8.34
N PHE A 314 -10.12 -10.68 -8.72
CA PHE A 314 -10.67 -9.40 -8.26
C PHE A 314 -12.13 -9.21 -8.71
N SER A 315 -12.41 -9.37 -10.00
CA SER A 315 -13.78 -9.18 -10.54
C SER A 315 -14.77 -10.16 -9.89
N LYS A 316 -14.37 -11.42 -9.65
CA LYS A 316 -15.21 -12.40 -8.95
C LYS A 316 -15.46 -12.02 -7.49
N HIS A 317 -14.44 -11.55 -6.76
CA HIS A 317 -14.58 -11.14 -5.37
C HIS A 317 -15.61 -10.02 -5.21
N TYR A 318 -15.52 -8.98 -6.03
CA TYR A 318 -16.42 -7.83 -5.99
C TYR A 318 -17.69 -8.00 -6.84
N LYS A 319 -17.90 -9.17 -7.46
CA LYS A 319 -19.04 -9.51 -8.32
C LYS A 319 -19.27 -8.47 -9.44
N LEU A 320 -18.18 -8.07 -10.08
CA LEU A 320 -18.19 -7.04 -11.12
C LEU A 320 -18.60 -7.67 -12.47
N ASP A 321 -19.58 -7.05 -13.11
CA ASP A 321 -20.07 -7.34 -14.46
C ASP A 321 -19.49 -6.36 -15.51
N VAL A 322 -18.95 -5.23 -15.05
CA VAL A 322 -18.33 -4.18 -15.87
C VAL A 322 -16.91 -3.87 -15.39
N PRO A 323 -16.01 -3.45 -16.29
CA PRO A 323 -14.66 -3.03 -15.91
C PRO A 323 -14.70 -1.73 -15.09
N VAL A 324 -13.99 -1.75 -13.95
CA VAL A 324 -13.75 -0.59 -13.08
C VAL A 324 -12.32 -0.08 -13.18
N ALA A 325 -11.42 -0.89 -13.75
CA ALA A 325 -10.02 -0.61 -14.04
C ALA A 325 -9.60 -1.49 -15.23
N VAL A 326 -8.40 -1.27 -15.77
CA VAL A 326 -7.80 -2.14 -16.79
C VAL A 326 -6.80 -3.06 -16.11
N ASP A 327 -6.95 -4.37 -16.32
CA ASP A 327 -6.03 -5.35 -15.76
C ASP A 327 -4.66 -5.28 -16.45
N ALA A 328 -3.62 -5.00 -15.68
CA ALA A 328 -2.25 -4.88 -16.20
C ALA A 328 -1.51 -6.20 -16.01
N VAL A 329 -1.36 -6.96 -17.09
CA VAL A 329 -0.63 -8.24 -17.11
C VAL A 329 0.85 -8.05 -17.48
N PRO A 330 1.76 -8.98 -17.14
CA PRO A 330 3.19 -8.85 -17.45
C PRO A 330 3.56 -9.08 -18.92
N ASP A 331 2.79 -8.47 -19.83
CA ASP A 331 2.99 -8.47 -21.27
C ASP A 331 2.82 -7.04 -21.83
N ALA A 332 3.93 -6.46 -22.28
CA ALA A 332 3.95 -5.11 -22.86
C ALA A 332 3.06 -5.00 -24.11
N ARG A 333 2.92 -6.08 -24.90
CA ARG A 333 2.06 -6.10 -26.08
C ARG A 333 0.59 -6.08 -25.68
N ALA A 334 0.20 -6.85 -24.67
CA ALA A 334 -1.17 -6.84 -24.14
C ALA A 334 -1.53 -5.45 -23.58
N ILE A 335 -0.66 -4.84 -22.78
CA ILE A 335 -0.88 -3.48 -22.26
C ILE A 335 -0.99 -2.46 -23.40
N PHE A 336 -0.12 -2.54 -24.42
CA PHE A 336 -0.23 -1.69 -25.60
C PHE A 336 -1.59 -1.82 -26.29
N LEU A 337 -2.12 -3.04 -26.43
CA LEU A 337 -3.38 -3.30 -27.12
C LEU A 337 -4.57 -2.68 -26.37
N GLU A 338 -4.58 -2.77 -25.04
CA GLU A 338 -5.61 -2.10 -24.22
C GLU A 338 -5.50 -0.57 -24.30
N LEU A 339 -4.28 -0.01 -24.26
CA LEU A 339 -4.08 1.44 -24.47
C LEU A 339 -4.54 1.89 -25.86
N GLU A 340 -4.24 1.11 -26.89
CA GLU A 340 -4.67 1.37 -28.27
C GLU A 340 -6.20 1.31 -28.42
N LYS A 341 -6.85 0.34 -27.78
CA LYS A 341 -8.31 0.24 -27.73
C LYS A 341 -8.93 1.50 -27.10
N LEU A 342 -8.43 1.94 -25.94
CA LEU A 342 -8.93 3.14 -25.25
C LEU A 342 -8.67 4.42 -26.05
N LEU A 343 -7.61 4.47 -26.85
CA LEU A 343 -7.35 5.59 -27.77
C LEU A 343 -8.41 5.68 -28.87
N HIS A 344 -8.86 4.54 -29.42
CA HIS A 344 -9.87 4.51 -30.48
C HIS A 344 -11.31 4.55 -29.98
N GLN A 345 -11.55 4.23 -28.70
CA GLN A 345 -12.87 4.13 -28.07
C GLN A 345 -12.97 5.03 -26.82
N PRO A 346 -12.98 6.37 -26.99
CA PRO A 346 -13.02 7.31 -25.86
C PRO A 346 -14.30 7.21 -25.01
N GLU A 347 -15.39 6.68 -25.57
CA GLU A 347 -16.61 6.34 -24.84
C GLU A 347 -16.40 5.22 -23.81
N VAL A 348 -15.59 4.20 -24.15
CA VAL A 348 -15.23 3.10 -23.23
C VAL A 348 -14.35 3.63 -22.10
N LEU A 349 -13.40 4.52 -22.42
CA LEU A 349 -12.59 5.21 -21.41
C LEU A 349 -13.47 5.97 -20.41
N ALA A 350 -14.45 6.74 -20.90
CA ALA A 350 -15.38 7.49 -20.05
C ALA A 350 -16.29 6.57 -19.20
N GLN A 351 -16.69 5.41 -19.74
CA GLN A 351 -17.47 4.41 -18.99
C GLN A 351 -16.65 3.80 -17.85
N ILE A 352 -15.44 3.29 -18.12
CA ILE A 352 -14.54 2.72 -17.10
C ILE A 352 -14.29 3.75 -16.01
N SER A 353 -14.00 4.98 -16.38
CA SER A 353 -13.80 6.11 -15.45
C SER A 353 -14.98 6.32 -14.49
N LYS A 354 -16.22 6.29 -15.00
CA LYS A 354 -17.44 6.40 -14.16
C LYS A 354 -17.62 5.18 -13.26
N HIS A 355 -17.37 3.98 -13.78
CA HIS A 355 -17.44 2.74 -13.00
C HIS A 355 -16.39 2.72 -11.88
N ALA A 356 -15.17 3.19 -12.15
CA ALA A 356 -14.07 3.31 -11.20
C ALA A 356 -14.45 4.17 -9.99
N SER A 357 -14.95 5.39 -10.23
CA SER A 357 -15.35 6.31 -9.16
C SER A 357 -16.51 5.76 -8.33
N ARG A 358 -17.49 5.11 -8.98
CA ARG A 358 -18.60 4.43 -8.32
C ARG A 358 -18.12 3.26 -7.45
N PHE A 359 -17.24 2.42 -7.99
CA PHE A 359 -16.65 1.28 -7.28
C PHE A 359 -15.97 1.72 -5.99
N VAL A 360 -15.12 2.75 -6.05
CA VAL A 360 -14.43 3.28 -4.86
C VAL A 360 -15.44 3.85 -3.85
N SER A 361 -16.44 4.60 -4.29
CA SER A 361 -17.48 5.15 -3.41
C SER A 361 -18.35 4.06 -2.76
N GLN A 362 -18.51 2.92 -3.44
CA GLN A 362 -19.31 1.81 -2.96
C GLN A 362 -18.57 0.97 -1.93
N TYR A 363 -17.34 0.54 -2.25
CA TYR A 363 -16.60 -0.48 -1.51
C TYR A 363 -15.48 0.06 -0.63
N HIS A 364 -14.88 1.19 -1.01
CA HIS A 364 -13.70 1.74 -0.35
C HIS A 364 -14.01 3.02 0.44
N ASP A 365 -15.27 3.45 0.53
CA ASP A 365 -15.61 4.61 1.37
C ASP A 365 -15.13 4.40 2.81
N HIS A 366 -14.28 5.32 3.26
CA HIS A 366 -13.62 5.26 4.57
C HIS A 366 -14.58 5.03 5.75
N LYS A 367 -15.81 5.55 5.74
CA LYS A 367 -16.78 5.34 6.83
C LYS A 367 -17.34 3.93 6.81
N LYS A 368 -17.72 3.43 5.62
CA LYS A 368 -18.18 2.04 5.47
C LYS A 368 -17.09 1.04 5.86
N VAL A 369 -15.87 1.26 5.39
CA VAL A 369 -14.71 0.44 5.72
C VAL A 369 -14.45 0.46 7.23
N ALA A 370 -14.42 1.65 7.85
CA ALA A 370 -14.26 1.80 9.29
C ALA A 370 -15.34 1.04 10.08
N GLN A 371 -16.59 1.06 9.61
CA GLN A 371 -17.69 0.31 10.23
C GLN A 371 -17.45 -1.21 10.17
N THR A 372 -16.90 -1.72 9.07
CA THR A 372 -16.51 -3.13 8.96
C THR A 372 -15.41 -3.48 9.96
N TYR A 373 -14.38 -2.64 10.09
CA TYR A 373 -13.33 -2.81 11.11
C TYR A 373 -13.92 -2.86 12.53
N VAL A 374 -14.80 -1.90 12.87
CA VAL A 374 -15.48 -1.86 14.18
C VAL A 374 -16.25 -3.15 14.45
N SER A 375 -16.97 -3.66 13.44
CA SER A 375 -17.74 -4.89 13.56
C SER A 375 -16.86 -6.11 13.84
N ILE A 376 -15.71 -6.21 13.16
CA ILE A 376 -14.72 -7.28 13.38
C ILE A 376 -14.08 -7.18 14.77
N TRP A 377 -13.76 -5.97 15.25
CA TRP A 377 -13.15 -5.83 16.56
C TRP A 377 -14.11 -6.18 17.70
N GLN A 378 -15.41 -6.00 17.48
CA GLN A 378 -16.46 -6.34 18.44
C GLN A 378 -16.89 -7.80 18.37
N SER A 379 -16.57 -8.53 17.30
CA SER A 379 -16.85 -9.97 17.26
C SER A 379 -15.95 -10.73 18.22
N THR A 380 -16.51 -11.75 18.86
CA THR A 380 -15.72 -12.70 19.66
C THR A 380 -14.73 -13.42 18.73
N PRO A 381 -13.44 -13.55 19.11
CA PRO A 381 -12.45 -14.29 18.34
C PRO A 381 -12.85 -15.75 18.08
#